data_AF-A0A6I1ZMA6-F1
#
_entry.id   AF-A0A6I1ZMA6-F1
#
_cell.length_a   1.000
_cell.length_b   1.000
_cell.length_c   1.000
_cell.angle_alpha   90.00
_cell.angle_beta   90.00
_cell.angle_gamma   90.00
#
_symmetry.space_group_name_H-M   'P 1'
#
loop_
_entity.id
_entity.type
_entity.pdbx_description
1 polymer ?
#
loop_
_entity_poly.entity_id
_entity_poly.type
_entity_poly.pdbx_seq_one_letter_code
_entity_poly.pdbx_strand_id
1 'polypeptide(L)'
;MQYLHYSLDLGSHDVVQADLKSHAYVRLMDEENYRAYREGKDYRYYGGLAESSPANIKPPYKGQWHLCIDLGSKDGELGATVHIIQEVSPDKKQSKGRK
;
A
#
# COMPACT_ATOMS: atom_id res chain seq x y z
N MET A 1 1.31 -6.87 -18.56
CA MET A 1 0.34 -6.31 -17.60
C MET A 1 0.67 -4.84 -17.44
N GLN A 2 -0.31 -3.95 -17.56
CA GLN A 2 -0.14 -2.52 -17.29
C GLN A 2 -0.36 -2.29 -15.79
N TYR A 3 0.57 -1.63 -15.13
CA TYR A 3 0.48 -1.28 -13.71
C TYR A 3 1.13 0.08 -13.46
N LEU A 4 0.69 0.76 -12.40
CA LEU A 4 1.40 1.91 -11.84
C LEU A 4 2.40 1.40 -10.81
N HIS A 5 3.60 1.98 -10.81
CA HIS A 5 4.67 1.61 -9.88
C HIS A 5 5.19 2.82 -9.13
N TYR A 6 5.36 2.67 -7.83
CA TYR A 6 5.97 3.67 -6.97
C TYR A 6 6.98 3.00 -6.05
N SER A 7 8.19 3.57 -5.98
CA SER A 7 9.19 3.20 -4.96
C SER A 7 9.03 4.15 -3.78
N LEU A 8 8.83 3.60 -2.59
CA LEU A 8 8.48 4.35 -1.39
C LEU A 8 9.44 3.98 -0.25
N ASP A 9 9.96 4.98 0.45
CA ASP A 9 10.62 4.79 1.74
C ASP A 9 9.58 5.03 2.84
N LEU A 10 9.17 3.99 3.54
CA LEU A 10 8.06 4.04 4.50
C LEU A 10 8.54 3.73 5.92
N GLY A 11 8.10 4.55 6.88
CA GLY A 11 8.20 4.30 8.31
C GLY A 11 7.08 3.40 8.84
N SER A 12 7.26 2.88 10.07
CA SER A 12 6.28 1.99 10.72
C SER A 12 4.94 2.66 11.05
N HIS A 13 4.86 3.98 11.00
CA HIS A 13 3.64 4.77 11.25
C HIS A 13 3.07 5.39 9.98
N ASP A 14 3.68 5.11 8.83
CA ASP A 14 3.21 5.64 7.56
C ASP A 14 2.07 4.77 7.03
N VAL A 15 1.12 5.43 6.38
CA VAL A 15 0.01 4.82 5.65
C VAL A 15 0.10 5.31 4.22
N VAL A 16 0.13 4.37 3.28
CA VAL A 16 -0.02 4.68 1.88
C VAL A 16 -1.51 4.74 1.58
N GLN A 17 -1.98 5.92 1.21
CA GLN A 17 -3.34 6.17 0.75
C GLN A 17 -3.31 6.25 -0.78
N ALA A 18 -4.05 5.34 -1.44
CA ALA A 18 -4.22 5.34 -2.88
C ALA A 18 -5.65 5.76 -3.25
N ASP A 19 -5.78 6.92 -3.87
CA ASP A 19 -7.03 7.40 -4.44
C ASP A 19 -7.20 6.81 -5.85
N LEU A 20 -8.15 5.90 -6.01
CA LEU A 20 -8.33 5.08 -7.21
C LEU A 20 -9.48 5.62 -8.07
N LYS A 21 -9.27 5.69 -9.39
CA LYS A 21 -10.34 6.00 -10.35
C LYS A 21 -11.34 4.86 -10.55
N SER A 22 -10.91 3.62 -10.32
CA SER A 22 -11.68 2.38 -10.53
C SER A 22 -11.18 1.28 -9.60
N HIS A 23 -11.89 0.15 -9.51
CA HIS A 23 -11.46 -0.97 -8.67
C HIS A 23 -10.12 -1.53 -9.18
N ALA A 24 -9.13 -1.61 -8.31
CA ALA A 24 -7.78 -2.05 -8.66
C ALA A 24 -7.15 -2.85 -7.51
N TYR A 25 -6.20 -3.72 -7.85
CA TYR A 25 -5.31 -4.30 -6.85
C TYR A 25 -4.33 -3.25 -6.38
N VAL A 26 -4.18 -3.14 -5.06
CA VAL A 26 -3.14 -2.34 -4.41
C VAL A 26 -2.21 -3.33 -3.72
N ARG A 27 -0.97 -3.44 -4.21
CA ARG A 27 0.01 -4.42 -3.77
C ARG A 27 1.26 -3.71 -3.27
N LEU A 28 1.56 -3.86 -1.98
CA LEU A 28 2.81 -3.38 -1.39
C LEU A 28 3.76 -4.56 -1.19
N MET A 29 4.96 -4.45 -1.75
CA MET A 29 5.95 -5.53 -1.83
C MET A 29 7.33 -5.03 -1.44
N ASP A 30 8.15 -5.87 -0.83
CA ASP A 30 9.58 -5.61 -0.72
C ASP A 30 10.28 -5.86 -2.08
N GLU A 31 11.60 -5.62 -2.13
CA GLU A 31 12.39 -5.77 -3.36
C GLU A 31 12.32 -7.20 -3.93
N GLU A 32 12.42 -8.23 -3.09
CA GLU A 32 12.40 -9.63 -3.54
C GLU A 32 11.06 -10.00 -4.17
N ASN A 33 9.96 -9.64 -3.49
CA ASN A 33 8.61 -9.90 -3.99
C ASN A 33 8.27 -9.06 -5.22
N TYR A 34 8.73 -7.81 -5.29
CA TYR A 34 8.54 -6.97 -6.48
C TYR A 34 9.28 -7.53 -7.70
N ARG A 35 10.50 -8.03 -7.51
CA ARG A 35 11.24 -8.71 -8.58
C ARG A 35 10.49 -9.96 -9.05
N ALA A 36 10.02 -10.79 -8.12
CA ALA A 36 9.23 -11.98 -8.45
C ALA A 36 7.93 -11.61 -9.20
N TYR A 37 7.22 -10.56 -8.77
CA TYR A 37 6.05 -10.01 -9.46
C TYR A 37 6.34 -9.62 -10.91
N ARG A 38 7.43 -8.87 -11.15
CA ARG A 38 7.83 -8.47 -12.51
C ARG A 38 8.20 -9.64 -13.40
N GLU A 39 8.79 -10.69 -12.81
CA GLU A 39 9.16 -11.91 -13.50
C GLU A 39 7.97 -12.90 -13.66
N GLY A 40 6.79 -12.59 -13.11
CA GLY A 40 5.61 -13.46 -13.15
C GLY A 40 5.75 -14.75 -12.33
N LYS A 41 6.61 -14.73 -11.32
CA LYS A 41 6.84 -15.85 -10.38
C LYS A 41 5.92 -15.75 -9.18
N ASP A 42 5.96 -16.74 -8.29
CA ASP A 42 5.26 -16.66 -7.01
C ASP A 42 5.84 -15.55 -6.13
N TYR A 43 4.97 -14.72 -5.57
CA TYR A 43 5.32 -13.59 -4.72
C TYR A 43 4.25 -13.38 -3.64
N ARG A 44 4.62 -12.63 -2.61
CA ARG A 44 3.73 -12.17 -1.54
C ARG A 44 3.61 -10.66 -1.60
N TYR A 45 2.48 -10.15 -1.12
CA TYR A 45 2.22 -8.73 -1.04
C TYR A 45 1.31 -8.44 0.15
N TYR A 46 1.39 -7.21 0.64
CA TYR A 46 0.39 -6.64 1.54
C TYR A 46 -0.65 -5.90 0.69
N GLY A 47 -1.91 -5.93 1.11
CA GLY A 47 -3.02 -5.30 0.39
C GLY A 47 -3.96 -6.31 -0.27
N GLY A 48 -4.55 -5.94 -1.39
CA GLY A 48 -5.59 -6.73 -2.03
C GLY A 48 -6.35 -5.95 -3.10
N LEU A 49 -7.47 -6.53 -3.54
CA LEU A 49 -8.42 -5.84 -4.42
C LEU A 49 -9.12 -4.75 -3.62
N ALA A 50 -8.92 -3.50 -4.02
CA ALA A 50 -9.63 -2.36 -3.47
C ALA A 50 -10.89 -2.10 -4.32
N GLU A 51 -12.05 -2.33 -3.72
CA GLU A 51 -13.36 -2.05 -4.32
C GLU A 51 -13.87 -0.64 -3.98
N SER A 52 -13.16 0.10 -3.14
CA SER A 52 -13.50 1.46 -2.74
C SER A 52 -12.27 2.35 -2.65
N SER A 53 -12.46 3.64 -2.88
CA SER A 53 -11.43 4.67 -2.78
C SER A 53 -11.72 5.62 -1.59
N PRO A 54 -10.70 6.07 -0.84
CA PRO A 54 -9.31 5.67 -0.93
C PRO A 54 -9.03 4.26 -0.39
N ALA A 55 -8.00 3.61 -0.92
CA ALA A 55 -7.44 2.38 -0.38
C ALA A 55 -6.24 2.69 0.52
N ASN A 56 -6.29 2.25 1.77
CA ASN A 56 -5.23 2.50 2.76
C ASN A 56 -4.46 1.23 3.06
N ILE A 57 -3.13 1.30 3.01
CA ILE A 57 -2.24 0.19 3.30
C ILE A 57 -1.07 0.65 4.16
N LYS A 58 -0.74 -0.17 5.17
CA LYS A 58 0.40 0.06 6.07
C LYS A 58 1.51 -0.93 5.78
N PRO A 59 2.78 -0.50 5.81
CA PRO A 59 3.89 -1.44 5.78
C PRO A 59 3.93 -2.24 7.09
N PRO A 60 4.27 -3.53 7.06
CA PRO A 60 4.49 -4.33 8.28
C PRO A 60 5.71 -3.87 9.10
N TYR A 61 6.67 -3.20 8.46
CA TYR A 61 7.89 -2.68 9.07
C TYR A 61 8.48 -1.55 8.22
N LYS A 62 9.32 -0.72 8.85
CA LYS A 62 10.02 0.36 8.14
C LYS A 62 10.95 -0.17 7.04
N GLY A 63 11.01 0.49 5.90
CA GLY A 63 11.95 0.16 4.85
C GLY A 63 11.52 0.63 3.46
N GLN A 64 12.25 0.14 2.46
CA GLN A 64 11.95 0.37 1.05
C GLN A 64 10.86 -0.59 0.59
N TRP A 65 9.83 -0.03 -0.04
CA TRP A 65 8.69 -0.76 -0.55
C TRP A 65 8.39 -0.36 -1.99
N HIS A 66 7.85 -1.31 -2.73
CA HIS A 66 7.30 -1.11 -4.06
C HIS A 66 5.78 -1.23 -3.99
N LEU A 67 5.10 -0.15 -4.33
CA LEU A 67 3.66 -0.14 -4.54
C LEU A 67 3.36 -0.40 -6.01
N CYS A 68 2.60 -1.44 -6.29
CA CYS A 68 2.02 -1.71 -7.59
C CYS A 68 0.50 -1.57 -7.52
N ILE A 69 -0.07 -0.82 -8.47
CA ILE A 69 -1.52 -0.72 -8.67
C ILE A 69 -1.86 -1.25 -10.05
N ASP A 70 -2.70 -2.28 -10.13
CA ASP A 70 -3.01 -3.00 -11.37
C ASP A 70 -4.49 -3.45 -11.43
N LEU A 71 -5.01 -3.68 -12.63
CA LEU A 71 -6.38 -4.20 -12.83
C LEU A 71 -6.43 -5.75 -12.87
N GLY A 72 -5.33 -6.43 -12.53
CA GLY A 72 -5.17 -7.86 -12.71
C GLY A 72 -5.25 -8.26 -14.20
N SER A 73 -6.11 -9.23 -14.49
CA SER A 73 -6.38 -9.69 -15.86
C SER A 73 -7.51 -8.91 -16.55
N LYS A 74 -8.00 -7.81 -15.96
CA LYS A 74 -9.09 -7.01 -16.51
C LYS A 74 -8.54 -5.85 -17.33
N ASP A 75 -9.18 -5.58 -18.46
CA ASP A 75 -8.95 -4.38 -19.26
C ASP A 75 -9.75 -3.20 -18.67
N GLY A 76 -9.20 -1.98 -18.77
CA GLY A 76 -9.85 -0.76 -18.29
C GLY A 76 -8.90 0.42 -18.13
N GLU A 77 -9.44 1.57 -17.75
CA GLU A 77 -8.62 2.74 -17.41
C GLU A 77 -8.04 2.57 -16.00
N LEU A 78 -6.72 2.49 -15.94
CA LEU A 78 -5.96 2.52 -14.70
C LEU A 78 -5.54 3.95 -14.37
N GLY A 79 -5.96 4.44 -13.21
CA GLY A 79 -5.52 5.74 -12.70
C GLY A 79 -5.60 5.78 -11.18
N ALA A 80 -4.53 6.24 -10.55
CA ALA A 80 -4.46 6.42 -9.11
C ALA A 80 -3.57 7.61 -8.75
N THR A 81 -3.89 8.25 -7.62
CA THR A 81 -3.01 9.22 -6.94
C THR A 81 -2.58 8.61 -5.61
N VAL A 82 -1.29 8.72 -5.29
CA VAL A 82 -0.74 8.12 -4.08
C VAL A 82 -0.26 9.21 -3.12
N HIS A 83 -0.69 9.10 -1.87
CA HIS A 83 -0.30 9.95 -0.75
C HIS A 83 0.31 9.09 0.35
N ILE A 84 1.39 9.58 0.97
CA ILE A 84 1.91 9.01 2.22
C ILE A 84 1.41 9.92 3.34
N ILE A 85 0.64 9.37 4.25
CA ILE A 85 0.15 10.06 5.44
C ILE A 85 0.70 9.38 6.69
N GLN A 86 0.97 10.14 7.74
CA GLN A 86 1.38 9.58 9.01
C GLN A 86 0.15 9.27 9.86
N GLU A 87 0.06 8.05 10.37
CA GLU A 87 -0.90 7.73 11.40
C GLU A 87 -0.49 8.44 12.68
N VAL A 88 -1.14 9.58 12.93
CA VAL A 88 -1.16 10.19 14.26
C VAL A 88 -1.98 9.28 15.17
N SER A 89 -1.31 8.33 15.82
CA SER A 89 -1.91 7.61 16.95
C SER A 89 -2.32 8.67 17.99
N PRO A 90 -3.61 8.80 18.34
CA PRO A 90 -3.98 9.66 19.46
C PRO A 90 -3.28 9.10 20.70
N ASP A 91 -2.42 9.93 21.27
CA ASP A 91 -1.64 9.70 22.49
C ASP A 91 -2.43 8.83 23.47
N LYS A 92 -1.88 7.67 23.85
CA LYS A 92 -2.45 6.86 24.94
C LYS A 92 -2.58 7.81 26.13
N LYS A 93 -3.80 8.25 26.46
CA LYS A 93 -4.10 8.91 27.74
C LYS A 93 -3.51 8.03 28.83
N GLN A 94 -2.36 8.44 29.34
CA GLN A 94 -1.78 7.90 30.55
C GLN A 94 -2.79 8.21 31.65
N SER A 95 -3.62 7.22 31.98
CA SER A 95 -4.43 7.25 33.18
C SER A 95 -3.46 7.28 34.36
N LYS A 96 -3.07 8.49 34.76
CA LYS A 96 -2.59 8.75 36.12
C LYS A 96 -3.75 8.45 37.06
N GLY A 97 -3.93 7.17 37.37
CA GLY A 97 -4.68 6.73 38.55
C GLY A 97 -3.92 7.20 39.78
N ARG A 98 -4.23 8.43 40.20
CA ARG A 98 -3.79 9.01 41.46
C ARG A 98 -4.92 8.82 42.45
N LYS A 99 -4.86 7.74 43.24
CA LYS A 99 -5.10 7.70 44.70
C LYS A 99 -5.09 6.27 45.18
#